data_AF-A0A5J4TKY7-F1
#
_entry.id   AF-A0A5J4TKY7-F1
#
_cell.length_a   1.000
_cell.length_b   1.000
_cell.length_c   1.000
_cell.angle_alpha   90.00
_cell.angle_beta   90.00
_cell.angle_gamma   90.00
#
_symmetry.space_group_name_H-M   'P 1'
#
loop_
_entity.id
_entity.type
_entity.pdbx_description
1 polymer ?
#
loop_
_entity_poly.entity_id
_entity_poly.type
_entity_poly.pdbx_seq_one_letter_code
_entity_poly.pdbx_strand_id
1 'polypeptide(L)'
;MNVTQKVDVYALGITFCHLTTHKYPVDEKNIEKQEKKIKQMKSINRPPEIKDDILWDLLSQLLEFDPIKRISAAEALQHQYFTSPEAYADISKEQQDLASQATVAQLEGDSSITEFDKDPTFIVEQSVIEKYILEEIRLQKLKEQN
;
A
#
# COMPACT_ATOMS: atom_id res chain seq x y z
N MET A 1 4.18 2.12 -28.09
CA MET A 1 4.11 2.56 -26.67
C MET A 1 4.81 1.48 -25.88
N ASN A 2 6.01 1.72 -25.35
CA ASN A 2 6.68 0.71 -24.52
C ASN A 2 5.97 0.68 -23.17
N VAL A 3 5.07 -0.29 -23.00
CA VAL A 3 4.49 -0.61 -21.70
C VAL A 3 5.63 -1.20 -20.88
N THR A 4 6.19 -0.39 -19.99
CA THR A 4 7.21 -0.82 -19.04
C THR A 4 6.54 -1.12 -17.70
N GLN A 5 7.25 -1.82 -16.81
CA GLN A 5 6.83 -2.05 -15.42
C GLN A 5 6.46 -0.75 -14.67
N LYS A 6 6.89 0.43 -15.17
CA LYS A 6 6.51 1.73 -14.62
C LYS A 6 5.01 2.00 -14.71
N VAL A 7 4.28 1.38 -15.64
CA VAL A 7 2.80 1.51 -15.71
C VAL A 7 2.16 0.89 -14.46
N ASP A 8 2.66 -0.27 -14.02
CA ASP A 8 2.19 -0.94 -12.79
C ASP A 8 2.52 -0.11 -11.55
N VAL A 9 3.69 0.55 -11.52
CA VAL A 9 4.06 1.47 -10.44
C VAL A 9 3.10 2.67 -10.33
N TYR A 10 2.64 3.19 -11.47
CA TYR A 10 1.63 4.25 -11.47
C TYR A 10 0.28 3.75 -10.96
N ALA A 11 -0.15 2.56 -11.42
CA ALA A 11 -1.38 1.93 -10.92
C ALA A 11 -1.30 1.68 -9.40
N LEU A 12 -0.14 1.28 -8.89
CA LEU A 12 0.11 1.15 -7.45
C LEU A 12 -0.07 2.49 -6.73
N GLY A 13 0.49 3.59 -7.26
CA GLY A 13 0.28 4.93 -6.70
C GLY A 13 -1.19 5.35 -6.66
N ILE A 14 -1.97 5.03 -7.71
CA ILE A 14 -3.42 5.28 -7.74
C ILE A 14 -4.14 4.46 -6.67
N THR A 15 -3.79 3.18 -6.51
CA THR A 15 -4.35 2.31 -5.46
C THR A 15 -4.03 2.85 -4.08
N PHE A 16 -2.80 3.29 -3.81
CA PHE A 16 -2.44 3.90 -2.54
C PHE A 16 -3.23 5.18 -2.25
N CYS A 17 -3.40 6.05 -3.24
CA CYS A 17 -4.29 7.22 -3.09
C CYS A 17 -5.72 6.82 -2.75
N HIS A 18 -6.23 5.77 -3.40
CA HIS A 18 -7.60 5.30 -3.14
C HIS A 18 -7.75 4.70 -1.74
N LEU A 19 -6.79 3.92 -1.27
CA LEU A 19 -6.78 3.36 0.08
C LEU A 19 -6.70 4.45 1.16
N THR A 20 -5.91 5.50 0.91
CA THR A 20 -5.66 6.57 1.90
C THR A 20 -6.75 7.64 1.92
N THR A 21 -7.40 7.91 0.78
CA THR A 21 -8.36 9.02 0.65
C THR A 21 -9.79 8.57 0.36
N HIS A 22 -9.99 7.27 0.11
CA HIS A 22 -11.24 6.67 -0.40
C HIS A 22 -11.75 7.28 -1.72
N LYS A 23 -10.86 7.92 -2.48
CA LYS A 23 -11.17 8.60 -3.75
C LYS A 23 -10.07 8.36 -4.77
N TYR A 24 -10.44 8.33 -6.05
CA TYR A 24 -9.44 8.39 -7.11
C TYR A 24 -8.97 9.85 -7.30
N PRO A 25 -7.67 10.08 -7.55
CA PRO A 25 -7.15 11.44 -7.76
C PRO A 25 -7.70 12.09 -9.03
N VAL A 26 -8.12 11.27 -10.01
CA VAL A 26 -8.87 11.68 -11.19
C VAL A 26 -9.98 10.67 -11.43
N ASP A 27 -11.23 11.12 -11.41
CA ASP A 27 -12.41 10.27 -11.60
C ASP A 27 -13.41 10.96 -12.56
N GLU A 28 -13.35 10.61 -13.84
CA GLU A 28 -14.22 11.13 -14.88
C GLU A 28 -15.24 10.09 -15.35
N LYS A 29 -16.39 10.58 -15.82
CA LYS A 29 -17.54 9.73 -16.17
C LYS A 29 -17.28 8.71 -17.28
N ASN A 30 -16.24 8.89 -18.09
CA ASN A 30 -15.86 7.96 -19.15
C ASN A 30 -14.37 8.06 -19.47
N ILE A 31 -13.85 7.06 -20.19
CA ILE A 31 -12.43 6.93 -20.54
C ILE A 31 -11.93 8.11 -21.36
N GLU A 32 -12.72 8.62 -22.32
CA GLU A 32 -12.32 9.76 -23.15
C GLU A 32 -12.07 11.04 -22.34
N LYS A 33 -12.96 11.34 -21.38
CA LYS A 33 -12.81 12.49 -20.49
C LYS A 33 -11.66 12.28 -19.51
N GLN A 34 -11.50 11.06 -18.99
CA GLN A 34 -10.39 10.70 -18.13
C GLN A 34 -9.05 10.95 -18.83
N GLU A 35 -8.88 10.42 -20.04
CA GLU A 35 -7.68 10.64 -20.85
C GLU A 35 -7.43 12.11 -21.14
N LYS A 36 -8.47 12.85 -21.55
CA LYS A 36 -8.36 14.28 -21.85
C LYS A 36 -7.89 15.06 -20.61
N LYS A 37 -8.44 14.73 -19.43
CA LYS A 37 -8.07 15.39 -18.18
C LYS A 37 -6.63 15.08 -17.78
N ILE A 38 -6.23 13.81 -17.79
CA ILE A 38 -4.85 13.40 -17.47
C ILE A 38 -3.85 14.05 -18.43
N LYS A 39 -4.14 14.09 -19.74
CA LYS A 39 -3.27 14.73 -20.76
C LYS A 39 -3.10 16.24 -20.56
N GLN A 40 -4.06 16.92 -19.92
CA GLN A 40 -4.02 18.37 -19.66
C GLN A 40 -3.36 18.70 -18.32
N MET A 41 -3.26 17.73 -17.41
CA MET A 41 -2.65 17.90 -16.10
C MET A 41 -1.12 17.83 -16.20
N LYS A 42 -0.44 18.58 -15.33
CA LYS A 42 1.03 18.49 -15.20
C LYS A 42 1.45 17.46 -14.15
N SER A 43 0.63 17.27 -13.13
CA SER A 43 0.87 16.36 -12.01
C SER A 43 -0.44 16.09 -11.27
N ILE A 44 -0.43 15.08 -10.39
CA ILE A 44 -1.46 14.90 -9.37
C ILE A 44 -1.17 15.84 -8.20
N ASN A 45 -2.17 16.59 -7.74
CA ASN A 45 -2.04 17.45 -6.56
C ASN A 45 -2.25 16.64 -5.28
N ARG A 46 -1.57 17.04 -4.21
CA ARG A 46 -1.74 16.44 -2.88
C ARG A 46 -3.20 16.55 -2.42
N PRO A 47 -3.90 15.43 -2.17
CA PRO A 47 -5.22 15.47 -1.55
C PRO A 47 -5.11 16.07 -0.14
N PRO A 48 -6.06 16.92 0.28
CA PRO A 48 -6.03 17.53 1.62
C PRO A 48 -6.13 16.50 2.74
N GLU A 49 -6.64 15.30 2.47
CA GLU A 49 -6.70 14.17 3.41
C GLU A 49 -5.30 13.63 3.77
N ILE A 50 -4.32 13.74 2.88
CA ILE A 50 -2.95 13.25 3.11
C ILE A 50 -2.15 14.33 3.83
N LYS A 51 -1.97 14.16 5.15
CA LYS A 51 -1.20 15.09 6.01
C LYS A 51 0.25 14.68 6.24
N ASP A 52 0.53 13.40 6.06
CA ASP A 52 1.89 12.86 6.18
C ASP A 52 2.71 13.28 4.95
N ASP A 53 3.84 13.93 5.20
CA ASP A 53 4.74 14.43 4.16
C ASP A 53 5.58 13.32 3.54
N ILE A 54 5.96 12.30 4.32
CA ILE A 54 6.73 11.15 3.87
C ILE A 54 5.89 10.25 2.95
N LEU A 55 4.62 10.03 3.32
CA LEU A 55 3.66 9.33 2.46
C LEU A 55 3.44 10.09 1.15
N TRP A 56 3.25 11.41 1.22
CA TRP A 56 3.04 12.20 0.02
C TRP A 56 4.27 12.24 -0.89
N ASP A 57 5.47 12.31 -0.33
CA ASP A 57 6.73 12.24 -1.08
C ASP A 57 6.79 10.95 -1.91
N LEU A 58 6.54 9.79 -1.30
CA LEU A 58 6.45 8.50 -2.00
C LEU A 58 5.39 8.55 -3.12
N LEU A 59 4.16 8.97 -2.79
CA LEU A 59 3.05 8.99 -3.74
C LEU A 59 3.34 9.89 -4.94
N SER A 60 3.99 11.04 -4.72
CA SER A 60 4.34 11.97 -5.79
C SER A 60 5.33 11.35 -6.79
N GLN A 61 6.25 10.50 -6.31
CA GLN A 61 7.23 9.80 -7.14
C GLN A 61 6.62 8.59 -7.87
N LEU A 62 5.65 7.90 -7.26
CA LEU A 62 4.86 6.83 -7.91
C LEU A 62 3.94 7.38 -9.01
N LEU A 63 3.35 8.56 -8.77
CA LEU A 63 2.38 9.22 -9.64
C LEU A 63 3.01 10.18 -10.67
N GLU A 64 4.34 10.18 -10.82
CA GLU A 64 5.03 10.95 -11.83
C GLU A 64 4.56 10.55 -13.23
N PHE A 65 4.22 11.52 -14.08
CA PHE A 65 3.66 11.28 -15.40
C PHE A 65 4.72 10.86 -16.41
N ASP A 66 5.94 11.40 -16.29
CA ASP A 66 7.09 10.98 -17.08
C ASP A 66 7.60 9.60 -16.62
N PRO A 67 7.40 8.51 -17.40
CA PRO A 67 7.79 7.18 -16.97
C PRO A 67 9.30 7.01 -16.76
N ILE A 68 10.13 7.88 -17.35
CA ILE A 68 11.59 7.87 -17.16
C ILE A 68 11.94 8.39 -15.76
N LYS A 69 11.21 9.39 -15.26
CA LYS A 69 11.42 10.00 -13.94
C LYS A 69 10.67 9.28 -12.83
N ARG A 70 9.59 8.58 -13.16
CA ARG A 70 8.82 7.79 -12.20
C ARG A 70 9.74 6.80 -11.50
N ILE A 71 9.63 6.68 -10.19
CA ILE A 71 10.41 5.71 -9.39
C ILE A 71 10.09 4.27 -9.82
N SER A 72 11.03 3.33 -9.66
CA SER A 72 10.78 1.89 -9.84
C SER A 72 10.23 1.26 -8.57
N ALA A 73 9.66 0.05 -8.66
CA ALA A 73 9.23 -0.67 -7.47
C ALA A 73 10.41 -0.94 -6.50
N ALA A 74 11.59 -1.29 -7.03
CA ALA A 74 12.78 -1.52 -6.22
C ALA A 74 13.24 -0.25 -5.47
N GLU A 75 13.27 0.89 -6.15
CA GLU A 75 13.59 2.18 -5.52
C GLU A 75 12.52 2.60 -4.53
N ALA A 76 11.23 2.37 -4.82
CA ALA A 76 10.12 2.69 -3.93
C ALA A 76 10.20 1.92 -2.61
N LEU A 77 10.63 0.65 -2.63
CA LEU A 77 10.87 -0.14 -1.41
C LEU A 77 12.00 0.40 -0.54
N GLN A 78 12.91 1.18 -1.11
CA GLN A 78 13.99 1.86 -0.37
C GLN A 78 13.60 3.27 0.09
N HIS A 79 12.35 3.70 -0.15
CA HIS A 79 11.88 5.02 0.26
C HIS A 79 11.79 5.12 1.78
N GLN A 80 12.00 6.32 2.32
CA GLN A 80 11.89 6.60 3.77
C GLN A 80 10.56 6.16 4.37
N TYR A 81 9.48 6.15 3.58
CA TYR A 81 8.17 5.64 4.02
C TYR A 81 8.21 4.18 4.52
N PHE A 82 9.12 3.35 3.99
CA PHE A 82 9.30 1.97 4.43
C PHE A 82 10.59 1.73 5.24
N THR A 83 11.51 2.69 5.27
CA THR A 83 12.88 2.49 5.79
C THR A 83 13.31 3.54 6.80
N SER A 84 12.43 4.45 7.21
CA SER A 84 12.75 5.42 8.25
C SER A 84 12.72 4.78 9.65
N PRO A 85 13.38 5.39 10.65
CA PRO A 85 13.28 4.93 12.04
C PRO A 85 11.84 4.86 12.54
N GLU A 86 10.96 5.77 12.10
CA GLU A 86 9.54 5.76 12.42
C GLU A 86 8.85 4.51 11.87
N ALA A 87 9.10 4.15 10.61
CA ALA A 87 8.56 2.93 10.01
C ALA A 87 8.99 1.66 10.77
N TYR A 88 10.24 1.60 11.24
CA TYR A 88 10.71 0.49 12.07
C TYR A 88 10.13 0.51 13.48
N ALA A 89 9.83 1.69 14.03
CA ALA A 89 9.21 1.83 15.35
C ALA A 89 7.73 1.42 15.34
N ASP A 90 7.05 1.51 14.20
CA ASP A 90 5.66 1.05 14.02
C ASP A 90 5.54 -0.48 13.98
N ILE A 91 6.64 -1.22 13.83
CA ILE A 91 6.64 -2.69 13.89
C ILE A 91 6.38 -3.12 15.33
N SER A 92 5.22 -3.71 15.57
CA SER A 92 4.83 -4.15 16.91
C SER A 92 5.58 -5.39 17.37
N LYS A 93 5.50 -5.61 18.68
CA LYS A 93 6.02 -6.82 19.31
C LYS A 93 5.34 -8.08 18.77
N GLU A 94 4.04 -8.01 18.45
CA GLU A 94 3.27 -9.11 17.89
C GLU A 94 3.84 -9.55 16.53
N GLN A 95 4.12 -8.61 15.63
CA GLN A 95 4.75 -8.91 14.33
C GLN A 95 6.12 -9.56 14.50
N GLN A 96 6.95 -9.06 15.43
CA GLN A 96 8.26 -9.63 15.74
C GLN A 96 8.16 -11.07 16.29
N ASP A 97 7.18 -11.32 17.15
CA ASP A 97 6.97 -12.63 17.76
C ASP A 97 6.45 -13.63 16.71
N LEU A 98 5.58 -13.21 15.80
CA LEU A 98 5.11 -14.04 14.67
C LEU A 98 6.27 -14.40 13.72
N ALA A 99 7.13 -13.44 13.37
CA ALA A 99 8.32 -13.67 12.55
C ALA A 99 9.29 -14.68 13.20
N SER A 100 9.44 -14.57 14.52
CA SER A 100 10.27 -15.49 15.32
C SER A 100 9.67 -16.90 15.33
N GLN A 101 8.35 -17.02 15.47
CA GLN A 101 7.65 -18.31 15.42
C GLN A 101 7.78 -18.99 14.05
N ALA A 102 7.64 -18.24 12.95
CA ALA A 102 7.84 -18.76 11.60
C ALA A 102 9.27 -19.30 11.42
N THR A 103 10.27 -18.58 11.95
CA THR A 103 11.67 -19.04 11.93
C THR A 103 11.85 -20.36 12.68
N VAL A 104 11.23 -20.51 13.86
CA VAL A 104 11.27 -21.77 14.63
C VAL A 104 10.57 -22.90 13.88
N ALA A 105 9.37 -22.66 13.34
CA ALA A 105 8.64 -23.66 12.57
C ALA A 105 9.44 -24.18 11.36
N GLN A 106 10.15 -23.29 10.66
CA GLN A 106 11.03 -23.70 9.56
C GLN A 106 12.18 -24.61 10.05
N LEU A 107 12.79 -24.30 11.21
CA LEU A 107 13.85 -25.13 11.80
C LEU A 107 13.34 -26.49 12.27
N GLU A 108 12.06 -26.56 12.68
CA GLU A 108 11.38 -27.80 13.07
C GLU A 108 10.90 -28.64 11.86
N GLY A 109 11.10 -28.14 10.64
CA GLY A 109 10.86 -28.88 9.40
C GLY A 109 9.67 -28.40 8.57
N ASP A 110 9.02 -27.29 8.94
CA ASP A 110 7.97 -26.71 8.11
C ASP A 110 8.55 -26.05 6.85
N SER A 111 8.45 -26.76 5.73
CA SER A 111 8.92 -26.29 4.42
C SER A 111 8.00 -25.28 3.75
N SER A 112 6.83 -24.97 4.33
CA SER A 112 5.91 -23.97 3.78
C SER A 112 6.33 -22.53 4.12
N ILE A 113 7.15 -22.37 5.18
CA ILE A 113 7.66 -21.06 5.62
C ILE A 113 8.62 -20.47 4.58
N THR A 114 8.33 -19.24 4.16
CA THR A 114 9.13 -18.46 3.22
C THR A 114 10.01 -17.42 3.94
N GLU A 115 10.79 -16.66 3.17
CA GLU A 115 11.56 -15.54 3.71
C GLU A 115 10.69 -14.38 4.20
N PHE A 116 9.50 -14.19 3.62
CA PHE A 116 8.56 -13.13 4.00
C PHE A 116 7.88 -13.41 5.34
N ASP A 117 7.66 -14.69 5.67
CA ASP A 117 7.06 -15.08 6.95
C ASP A 117 8.02 -14.85 8.14
N LYS A 118 9.32 -14.67 7.87
CA LYS A 118 10.36 -14.51 8.89
C LYS A 118 10.79 -13.06 9.09
N ASP A 119 10.25 -12.14 8.31
CA ASP A 119 10.55 -10.72 8.40
C ASP A 119 9.32 -9.97 8.92
N PRO A 120 9.40 -9.34 10.11
CA PRO A 120 8.26 -8.66 10.70
C PRO A 120 7.76 -7.47 9.87
N THR A 121 8.53 -6.92 8.93
CA THR A 121 8.05 -5.85 8.04
C THR A 121 7.02 -6.33 7.02
N PHE A 122 6.93 -7.64 6.79
CA PHE A 122 5.98 -8.26 5.85
C PHE A 122 4.78 -8.91 6.55
N ILE A 123 4.74 -8.86 7.89
CA ILE A 123 3.67 -9.45 8.70
C ILE A 123 2.67 -8.37 9.08
N VAL A 124 1.39 -8.69 9.02
CA VAL A 124 0.32 -7.85 9.59
C VAL A 124 -0.05 -8.38 10.97
N GLU A 125 -0.27 -7.50 11.93
CA GLU A 125 -0.78 -7.87 13.26
C GLU A 125 -2.09 -8.63 13.17
N GLN A 126 -2.14 -9.82 13.78
CA GLN A 126 -3.37 -10.61 13.85
C GLN A 126 -4.45 -9.84 14.60
N SER A 127 -4.08 -9.15 15.69
CA SER A 127 -5.00 -8.34 16.48
C SER A 127 -5.66 -7.20 15.69
N VAL A 128 -4.99 -6.68 14.65
CA VAL A 128 -5.58 -5.69 13.73
C VAL A 128 -6.57 -6.36 12.78
N ILE A 129 -6.20 -7.48 12.17
CA ILE A 129 -7.07 -8.23 11.25
C ILE A 129 -8.36 -8.68 11.98
N GLU A 130 -8.24 -9.19 13.20
CA GLU A 130 -9.37 -9.63 14.01
C GLU A 130 -10.40 -8.52 14.24
N LYS A 131 -9.96 -7.28 14.52
CA LYS A 131 -10.86 -6.14 14.69
C LYS A 131 -11.73 -5.90 13.45
N TYR A 132 -11.13 -5.98 12.26
CA TYR A 132 -11.86 -5.79 11.00
C TYR A 132 -12.85 -6.93 10.74
N ILE A 133 -12.43 -8.19 10.95
CA ILE A 133 -13.30 -9.36 10.77
C ILE A 133 -14.50 -9.29 11.72
N LEU A 134 -14.27 -8.96 12.99
CA LEU A 134 -15.34 -8.85 13.98
C LEU A 134 -16.33 -7.73 13.65
N GLU A 135 -15.84 -6.60 13.16
CA GLU A 135 -16.68 -5.49 12.72
C GLU A 135 -17.51 -5.87 11.49
N GLU A 136 -16.93 -6.59 10.53
CA GLU A 136 -17.67 -7.08 9.36
C GLU A 136 -18.79 -8.04 9.76
N ILE A 137 -18.50 -9.01 10.64
CA ILE A 137 -19.50 -9.94 11.19
C ILE A 137 -20.63 -9.17 11.88
N ARG A 138 -20.29 -8.13 12.64
CA ARG A 138 -21.28 -7.26 13.32
C ARG A 138 -22.19 -6.56 12.30
N LEU A 139 -21.61 -5.99 11.24
CA LEU A 139 -22.36 -5.31 10.19
C LEU A 139 -23.26 -6.25 9.40
N GLN A 140 -22.84 -7.48 9.13
CA GLN A 140 -23.66 -8.50 8.47
C GLN A 140 -24.90 -8.86 9.29
N LYS A 141 -24.74 -9.11 10.60
CA LYS A 141 -25.86 -9.41 11.51
C LYS A 141 -26.89 -8.27 11.57
N LEU A 142 -26.44 -7.01 11.53
CA LEU A 142 -27.33 -5.85 11.50
C LEU A 142 -28.15 -5.76 10.20
N LYS A 143 -27.62 -6.26 9.08
CA LYS A 143 -28.35 -6.30 7.80
C LYS A 143 -29.38 -7.42 7.76
N GLU A 144 -29.16 -8.51 8.47
CA GLU A 144 -30.11 -9.63 8.58
C GLU A 144 -31.30 -9.36 9.51
N GLN A 145 -31.17 -8.35 10.38
CA GLN A 145 -32.20 -7.94 11.35
C GLN A 145 -33.10 -6.81 10.86
N ASN A 146 -32.84 -6.25 9.67
CA ASN A 146 -33.61 -5.18 9.02
C ASN A 146 -34.23 -5.69 7.71
#